data_AF-A0AA91GM08-F1
#
_entry.id   AF-A0AA91GM08-F1
#
_cell.length_a   1.000
_cell.length_b   1.000
_cell.length_c   1.000
_cell.angle_alpha   90.00
_cell.angle_beta   90.00
_cell.angle_gamma   90.00
#
_symmetry.space_group_name_H-M   'P 1'
#
loop_
_entity.id
_entity.type
_entity.pdbx_description
1 polymer ?
#
loop_
_entity_poly.entity_id
_entity_poly.type
_entity_poly.pdbx_seq_one_letter_code
_entity_poly.pdbx_strand_id
1 'polypeptide(L)' 'MKLSIIIGFVVAILLSIVVPTLVNQAPFAVCIQNIRVNFHDRVYTADQTSNTVSVHNPQTNQLLGVIRLGEITPENLSL' A
#
# COMPACT_ATOMS: atom_id res chain seq x y z
N MET A 1 -30.58 -13.01 -38.53
CA MET A 1 -29.40 -12.12 -38.71
C MET A 1 -29.21 -11.17 -37.52
N LYS A 2 -30.19 -10.32 -37.17
CA LYS A 2 -30.07 -9.36 -36.04
C LYS A 2 -29.79 -10.01 -34.67
N LEU A 3 -30.46 -11.12 -34.33
CA LEU A 3 -30.30 -11.80 -33.04
C LEU A 3 -28.90 -12.42 -32.84
N SER A 4 -28.34 -13.04 -33.89
CA SER A 4 -27.01 -13.66 -33.85
C SER A 4 -25.89 -12.63 -33.64
N ILE A 5 -26.05 -11.43 -34.19
CA ILE A 5 -25.10 -10.31 -34.01
C ILE A 5 -25.13 -9.82 -32.56
N ILE A 6 -26.32 -9.68 -31.97
CA ILE A 6 -26.48 -9.24 -30.57
C ILE A 6 -25.84 -10.25 -29.62
N ILE A 7 -26.07 -11.55 -29.84
CA ILE A 7 -25.47 -12.61 -29.02
C ILE A 7 -23.94 -12.57 -29.13
N GLY A 8 -23.39 -12.44 -30.33
CA GLY A 8 -21.94 -12.31 -30.53
C GLY A 8 -21.35 -11.11 -29.80
N PHE A 9 -22.03 -9.97 -29.82
CA PHE A 9 -21.59 -8.75 -29.14
C PHE A 9 -21.64 -8.89 -27.61
N VAL A 10 -22.70 -9.49 -27.08
CA VAL A 10 -22.85 -9.78 -25.64
C VAL A 10 -21.78 -10.73 -25.14
N VAL A 11 -21.45 -11.78 -25.91
CA VAL A 11 -20.38 -12.73 -25.58
C VAL A 11 -19.01 -12.05 -25.59
N ALA A 12 -18.73 -11.17 -26.56
CA ALA A 12 -17.47 -10.43 -26.62
C ALA A 12 -17.30 -9.46 -25.42
N ILE A 13 -18.37 -8.77 -25.03
CA ILE A 13 -18.37 -7.91 -23.84
C ILE A 13 -18.13 -8.75 -22.58
N LEU A 14 -18.84 -9.86 -22.42
CA LEU A 14 -18.67 -10.77 -21.29
C LEU A 14 -17.24 -11.32 -21.20
N LEU A 15 -16.63 -11.69 -22.33
CA LEU A 15 -15.25 -12.18 -22.37
C LEU A 15 -14.22 -11.11 -21.96
N SER A 16 -14.50 -9.84 -22.25
CA SER A 16 -13.61 -8.71 -21.94
C SER A 16 -13.55 -8.39 -20.45
N ILE A 17 -14.62 -8.68 -19.70
CA ILE A 17 -14.72 -8.41 -18.25
C ILE A 17 -13.94 -9.47 -17.43
N VAL A 18 -13.67 -10.64 -18.01
CA VAL A 18 -13.07 -11.78 -17.30
C VAL A 18 -11.55 -11.74 -17.29
N VAL A 19 -10.89 -10.75 -17.91
CA VAL A 19 -9.42 -10.63 -17.86
C VAL A 19 -8.99 -10.32 -16.42
N PRO A 20 -8.35 -11.26 -15.69
CA PRO A 20 -7.88 -10.97 -14.35
C PRO A 20 -6.76 -9.94 -14.44
N THR A 21 -6.88 -8.84 -13.71
CA THR A 21 -5.78 -7.88 -13.59
C THR A 21 -4.65 -8.52 -12.77
N LEU A 22 -3.50 -8.72 -13.39
CA LEU A 22 -2.31 -9.22 -12.72
C LEU A 22 -1.71 -8.11 -11.85
N VAL A 23 -2.19 -7.98 -10.61
CA VAL A 23 -1.67 -7.02 -9.63
C VAL A 23 -0.78 -7.76 -8.64
N ASN A 24 0.51 -7.44 -8.66
CA ASN A 24 1.45 -7.83 -7.60
C ASN A 24 1.97 -6.59 -6.87
N GLN A 25 2.58 -6.83 -5.71
CA GLN A 25 3.10 -5.80 -4.85
C GLN A 25 4.23 -5.02 -5.54
N ALA A 26 3.97 -3.75 -5.84
CA ALA A 26 5.01 -2.83 -6.26
C ALA A 26 6.10 -2.72 -5.16
N PRO A 27 7.37 -2.47 -5.51
CA PRO A 27 7.92 -2.20 -6.85
C PRO A 27 8.35 -3.48 -7.61
N PHE A 28 7.95 -4.66 -7.14
CA PHE A 28 8.43 -5.93 -7.68
C PHE A 28 7.75 -6.29 -9.01
N ALA A 29 8.43 -7.11 -9.81
CA ALA A 29 7.88 -7.65 -11.04
C ALA A 29 6.67 -8.55 -10.77
N VAL A 30 5.76 -8.65 -11.74
CA VAL A 30 4.49 -9.39 -11.63
C VAL A 30 4.68 -10.90 -11.41
N CYS A 31 5.83 -11.47 -11.76
CA CYS A 31 6.14 -12.88 -11.53
C CYS A 31 6.68 -13.18 -10.13
N ILE A 32 6.88 -12.16 -9.29
CA ILE A 32 7.37 -12.30 -7.92
C ILE A 32 6.19 -12.47 -6.96
N GLN A 33 6.28 -13.43 -6.05
CA GLN A 33 5.28 -13.66 -5.01
C GLN A 33 5.19 -12.47 -4.06
N ASN A 34 3.97 -12.08 -3.67
CA ASN A 34 3.74 -11.01 -2.71
C ASN A 34 4.34 -11.35 -1.34
N ILE A 35 4.96 -10.35 -0.72
CA ILE A 35 5.54 -10.46 0.61
C ILE A 35 4.44 -10.15 1.62
N ARG A 36 4.12 -11.11 2.49
CA ARG A 36 3.13 -10.87 3.53
C ARG A 36 3.72 -9.98 4.63
N VAL A 37 2.97 -8.96 5.00
CA VAL A 37 3.23 -8.18 6.22
C VAL A 37 3.13 -9.10 7.43
N ASN A 38 4.10 -9.00 8.33
CA ASN A 38 4.19 -9.82 9.53
C ASN A 38 4.49 -8.96 10.78
N PHE A 39 4.42 -9.57 11.96
CA PHE A 39 4.62 -8.88 13.24
C PHE A 39 6.09 -8.50 13.54
N HIS A 40 7.07 -8.98 12.78
CA HIS A 40 8.47 -8.55 12.86
C HIS A 40 8.74 -7.28 12.05
N ASP A 41 7.89 -6.94 11.08
CA ASP A 41 8.02 -5.71 10.29
C ASP A 41 7.79 -4.47 11.16
N ARG A 42 8.42 -3.35 10.80
CA ARG A 42 8.33 -2.08 11.54
C ARG A 42 8.07 -0.94 10.59
N VAL A 43 7.05 -0.14 10.88
CA VAL A 43 6.84 1.16 10.22
C VAL A 43 7.28 2.25 11.16
N TYR A 44 8.23 3.06 10.70
CA TYR A 44 8.74 4.21 11.44
C TYR A 44 8.13 5.48 10.85
N THR A 45 7.51 6.30 11.69
CA THR A 45 7.04 7.63 11.29
C THR A 45 7.77 8.68 12.10
N ALA A 46 8.29 9.70 11.42
CA ALA A 46 9.00 10.80 12.04
C ALA A 46 8.07 12.01 12.19
N ASP A 47 8.09 12.63 13.37
CA ASP A 47 7.44 13.91 13.63
C ASP A 47 8.51 14.92 14.04
N GLN A 48 8.70 15.91 13.18
CA GLN A 48 9.70 16.95 13.36
C GLN A 48 9.32 17.94 14.45
N THR A 49 8.03 18.13 14.73
CA THR A 49 7.55 19.06 15.75
C THR A 49 7.83 18.52 17.15
N SER A 50 7.61 17.22 17.36
CA SER A 50 7.94 16.56 18.63
C SER A 50 9.37 16.03 18.69
N ASN A 51 10.13 16.10 17.59
CA ASN A 51 11.45 15.51 17.45
C ASN A 51 11.48 14.02 17.85
N THR A 52 10.48 13.26 17.38
CA THR A 52 10.35 11.83 17.70
C THR A 52 10.18 10.96 16.47
N VAL A 53 10.53 9.68 16.62
CA VAL A 53 10.19 8.62 15.68
C VAL A 53 9.30 7.60 16.40
N SER A 54 8.09 7.39 15.89
CA SER A 54 7.18 6.38 16.42
C SER A 54 7.28 5.07 15.62
N VAL A 55 7.22 3.95 16.32
CA VAL A 55 7.40 2.60 15.74
C VAL A 55 6.08 1.86 15.81
N HIS A 56 5.56 1.43 14.67
CA HIS A 56 4.26 0.76 14.56
C HIS A 56 4.40 -0.67 14.05
N ASN A 57 3.57 -1.56 14.58
CA ASN A 57 3.34 -2.88 14.01
C ASN A 57 2.37 -2.75 12.82
N PRO A 58 2.82 -3.00 11.58
CA PRO A 58 1.97 -2.83 10.39
C PRO A 58 0.88 -3.90 10.25
N GLN A 59 1.00 -5.04 10.96
CA GLN A 59 -0.02 -6.09 10.94
C GLN A 59 -1.23 -5.72 11.81
N THR A 60 -1.01 -5.01 12.92
CA THR A 60 -2.05 -4.69 13.93
C THR A 60 -2.33 -3.20 14.07
N ASN A 61 -1.58 -2.34 13.39
CA ASN A 61 -1.59 -0.88 13.53
C ASN A 61 -1.35 -0.39 14.98
N GLN A 62 -0.63 -1.18 15.78
CA GLN A 62 -0.32 -0.83 17.18
C GLN A 62 0.99 -0.06 17.28
N LEU A 63 1.00 0.97 18.13
CA LEU A 63 2.23 1.66 18.55
C LEU A 63 3.05 0.73 19.45
N LEU A 64 4.26 0.40 19.02
CA LEU A 64 5.21 -0.43 19.76
C LEU A 64 6.11 0.41 20.68
N GLY A 65 6.37 1.66 20.30
CA GLY A 65 7.20 2.55 21.09
C GLY A 65 7.52 3.85 20.38
N VAL A 66 8.20 4.75 21.10
CA VAL A 66 8.63 6.07 20.61
C VAL A 66 10.10 6.25 20.93
N ILE A 67 10.85 6.71 19.93
CA ILE A 67 12.27 7.08 20.04
C ILE A 67 12.33 8.61 20.09
N ARG A 68 12.86 9.15 21.18
CA ARG A 68 13.09 10.59 21.33
C ARG A 68 14.48 10.94 20.80
N LEU A 69 14.55 11.92 19.90
CA LEU A 69 15.81 12.31 19.25
C LEU A 69 16.53 13.47 19.96
N GLY A 70 16.02 13.89 21.12
CA GLY A 70 16.59 14.97 21.93
C GLY A 70 15.52 15.99 22.32
N GLU A 71 15.95 17.21 22.63
CA GLU A 71 15.06 18.31 22.98
C GLU A 71 14.25 18.78 21.76
N ILE A 72 13.05 19.29 22.05
CA ILE A 72 12.21 19.96 21.06
C ILE A 72 12.76 21.39 20.93
N THR A 73 13.75 21.60 20.07
CA THR A 73 14.25 22.96 19.79
C THR A 73 13.43 23.59 18.66
N PRO A 74 12.71 24.69 18.90
CA PRO A 74 11.80 25.25 17.92
C PRO A 74 12.47 26.37 17.12
N GLU A 75 13.44 26.12 16.24
CA GLU A 75 13.97 27.22 15.38
C GLU A 75 14.38 26.89 13.94
N ASN A 76 14.40 25.64 13.47
CA ASN A 76 14.98 25.34 12.15
C ASN A 76 13.99 24.88 11.05
N LEU A 77 12.74 25.37 11.09
CA LEU A 77 11.75 25.15 10.05
C LEU A 77 10.96 26.39 9.63
N SER A 78 11.36 27.57 10.10
CA SER A 78 10.79 28.81 9.57
C SER A 78 11.20 28.93 8.10
N LEU A 79 10.26 28.63 7.21
CA LEU A 79 10.26 29.07 5.80
C LEU A 79 10.36 30.59 5.73
#